data_AF-A0A3D2G2U1-F1
#
_entry.id   AF-A0A3D2G2U1-F1
#
_cell.length_a   1.000
_cell.length_b   1.000
_cell.length_c   1.000
_cell.angle_alpha   90.00
_cell.angle_beta   90.00
_cell.angle_gamma   90.00
#
_symmetry.space_group_name_H-M   'P 1'
#
loop_
_entity.id
_entity.type
_entity.pdbx_description
1 polymer ?
#
loop_
_entity_poly.entity_id
_entity_poly.type
_entity_poly.pdbx_seq_one_letter_code
_entity_poly.pdbx_strand_id
1 'polypeptide(L)'
;MNAWKRLDERLSAGKGRTLWQFVKFNLVSLTVTILQLLLANLLPLAFDRVVSPLPPLLRGIFRADALFPDGSKYVVNGVVTWGYVLPFLLANGLANIYGYFINMKTTFRGEGTRAGFAVYLAILFALILFATWMQGAIVAAMASSRIAPLSRTLASFGAGIVQTAVLFPLEKLVLFRQRPDDGKEMK
;
A
#
# COMPACT_ATOMS: atom_id res chain seq x y z
N MET A 1 14.66 19.43 25.10
CA MET A 1 13.53 18.50 24.87
C MET A 1 12.67 19.05 23.72
N ASN A 2 12.73 18.43 22.53
CA ASN A 2 12.14 18.98 21.30
C ASN A 2 10.61 19.09 21.39
N ALA A 3 10.04 20.17 20.84
CA ALA A 3 8.59 20.43 20.83
C ALA A 3 7.75 19.24 20.31
N TRP A 4 8.30 18.51 19.34
CA TRP A 4 7.74 17.26 18.82
C TRP A 4 7.57 16.16 19.86
N LYS A 5 8.55 15.96 20.76
CA LYS A 5 8.44 14.94 21.83
C LYS A 5 7.33 15.30 22.83
N ARG A 6 7.22 16.58 23.20
CA ARG A 6 6.16 17.05 24.11
C ARG A 6 4.77 16.93 23.48
N LEU A 7 4.63 17.23 22.19
CA LEU A 7 3.37 17.07 21.47
C LEU A 7 2.98 15.59 21.35
N ASP A 8 3.97 14.73 21.05
CA ASP A 8 3.77 13.28 20.95
C ASP A 8 3.27 12.67 22.26
N GLU A 9 3.88 13.04 23.39
CA GLU A 9 3.47 12.57 24.72
C GLU A 9 2.05 13.02 25.07
N ARG A 10 1.70 14.30 24.84
CA ARG A 10 0.38 14.85 25.16
C ARG A 10 -0.74 14.24 24.31
N LEU A 11 -0.50 14.06 23.01
CA LEU A 11 -1.52 13.53 22.09
C LEU A 11 -1.65 12.01 22.16
N SER A 12 -0.57 11.30 22.53
CA SER A 12 -0.60 9.84 22.72
C SER A 12 -1.30 9.42 24.02
N ALA A 13 -1.39 10.30 25.02
CA ALA A 13 -2.02 10.03 26.33
C ALA A 13 -3.47 10.53 26.46
N GLY A 14 -3.95 11.37 25.54
CA GLY A 14 -5.28 12.00 25.63
C GLY A 14 -6.37 11.36 24.75
N LYS A 15 -7.59 11.96 24.78
CA LYS A 15 -8.74 11.59 23.92
C LYS A 15 -8.42 11.61 22.41
N GLY A 16 -7.39 12.36 21.99
CA GLY A 16 -6.94 12.49 20.58
C GLY A 16 -6.02 11.37 20.06
N ARG A 17 -5.75 10.32 20.85
CA ARG A 17 -4.79 9.26 20.50
C ARG A 17 -5.03 8.61 19.14
N THR A 18 -6.28 8.31 18.80
CA THR A 18 -6.64 7.73 17.50
C THR A 18 -6.36 8.68 16.34
N LEU A 19 -6.69 9.96 16.49
CA LEU A 19 -6.43 10.98 15.46
C LEU A 19 -4.92 11.18 15.27
N TRP A 20 -4.17 11.18 16.37
CA TRP A 20 -2.71 11.28 16.30
C TRP A 20 -2.04 10.05 15.66
N GLN A 21 -2.54 8.85 15.97
CA GLN A 21 -2.13 7.62 15.28
C GLN A 21 -2.44 7.69 13.78
N PHE A 22 -3.59 8.24 13.40
CA PHE A 22 -3.95 8.43 12.00
C PHE A 22 -2.98 9.42 11.31
N VAL A 23 -2.65 10.55 11.94
CA VAL A 23 -1.66 11.50 11.40
C VAL A 23 -0.29 10.84 11.22
N LYS A 24 0.21 10.13 12.24
CA LYS A 24 1.48 9.40 12.17
C LYS A 24 1.46 8.34 11.07
N PHE A 25 0.38 7.58 10.97
CA PHE A 25 0.20 6.57 9.93
C PHE A 25 0.33 7.21 8.55
N ASN A 26 -0.37 8.32 8.29
CA ASN A 26 -0.28 9.02 7.01
C ASN A 26 1.14 9.55 6.72
N LEU A 27 1.86 10.07 7.74
CA LEU A 27 3.25 10.49 7.57
C LEU A 27 4.19 9.32 7.21
N VAL A 28 3.97 8.16 7.83
CA VAL A 28 4.69 6.93 7.47
C VAL A 28 4.30 6.49 6.05
N SER A 29 3.02 6.54 5.70
CA SER A 29 2.53 6.23 4.36
C SER A 29 3.17 7.13 3.30
N LEU A 30 3.40 8.42 3.56
CA LEU A 30 4.13 9.30 2.64
C LEU A 30 5.56 8.81 2.40
N THR A 31 6.24 8.35 3.46
CA THR A 31 7.60 7.78 3.37
C THR A 31 7.57 6.48 2.56
N VAL A 32 6.58 5.63 2.80
CA VAL A 32 6.35 4.40 2.03
C VAL A 32 6.13 4.72 0.55
N THR A 33 5.32 5.73 0.23
CA THR A 33 5.09 6.17 -1.15
C THR A 33 6.38 6.61 -1.83
N ILE A 34 7.23 7.39 -1.14
CA ILE A 34 8.54 7.78 -1.69
C ILE A 34 9.41 6.55 -1.98
N LEU A 35 9.51 5.63 -1.02
CA LEU A 35 10.27 4.39 -1.19
C LEU A 35 9.73 3.54 -2.34
N GLN A 36 8.40 3.43 -2.44
CA GLN A 36 7.72 2.71 -3.51
C GLN A 36 8.02 3.34 -4.87
N LEU A 37 7.98 4.67 -4.99
CA LEU A 37 8.31 5.36 -6.22
C LEU A 37 9.77 5.13 -6.63
N LEU A 38 10.71 5.19 -5.68
CA LEU A 38 12.11 4.87 -5.95
C LEU A 38 12.26 3.44 -6.45
N LEU A 39 11.69 2.46 -5.75
CA LEU A 39 11.75 1.05 -6.14
C LEU A 39 11.06 0.78 -7.48
N ALA A 40 9.93 1.43 -7.75
CA ALA A 40 9.18 1.28 -8.99
C ALA A 40 9.94 1.82 -10.21
N ASN A 41 10.89 2.73 -10.03
CA ASN A 41 11.74 3.23 -11.10
C ASN A 41 13.08 2.48 -11.21
N LEU A 42 13.61 1.98 -10.08
CA LEU A 42 14.91 1.29 -10.06
C LEU A 42 14.80 -0.20 -10.39
N LEU A 43 13.79 -0.90 -9.86
CA LEU A 43 13.65 -2.33 -10.08
C LEU A 43 13.45 -2.69 -11.56
N PRO A 44 12.66 -1.99 -12.38
CA PRO A 44 12.50 -2.34 -13.78
C PRO A 44 13.83 -2.39 -14.55
N LEU A 45 14.82 -1.56 -14.19
CA LEU A 45 16.15 -1.58 -14.82
C LEU A 45 16.82 -2.96 -14.76
N ALA A 46 16.55 -3.74 -13.71
CA ALA A 46 17.08 -5.10 -13.55
C ALA A 46 16.21 -6.17 -14.25
N PHE A 47 14.93 -5.90 -14.49
CA PHE A 47 13.94 -6.85 -15.02
C PHE A 47 13.50 -6.55 -16.47
N ASP A 48 14.08 -5.51 -17.09
CA ASP A 48 13.75 -5.03 -18.44
C ASP A 48 13.82 -6.11 -19.54
N ARG A 49 14.63 -7.14 -19.34
CA ARG A 49 14.80 -8.25 -20.29
C ARG A 49 13.75 -9.35 -20.14
N VAL A 50 12.90 -9.29 -19.12
CA VAL A 50 11.88 -10.31 -18.85
C VAL A 50 10.64 -10.03 -19.70
N VAL A 51 10.53 -10.73 -20.81
CA VAL A 51 9.42 -10.58 -21.78
C VAL A 51 8.34 -11.66 -21.65
N SER A 52 8.46 -12.57 -20.68
CA SER A 52 7.50 -13.66 -20.47
C SER A 52 6.11 -13.09 -20.15
N PRO A 53 5.06 -13.45 -20.91
CA PRO A 53 3.72 -12.92 -20.71
C PRO A 53 3.08 -13.48 -19.44
N LEU A 54 2.17 -12.72 -18.85
CA LEU A 54 1.45 -13.14 -17.64
C LEU A 54 0.52 -14.33 -17.88
N PRO A 55 0.31 -15.18 -16.86
CA PRO A 55 -0.71 -16.23 -16.89
C PRO A 55 -2.12 -15.61 -16.92
N PRO A 56 -3.14 -16.33 -17.45
CA PRO A 56 -4.50 -15.80 -17.65
C PRO A 56 -5.11 -15.14 -16.41
N LEU A 57 -4.90 -15.73 -15.23
CA LEU A 57 -5.39 -15.20 -13.95
C LEU A 57 -4.96 -13.75 -13.70
N LEU A 58 -3.71 -13.41 -14.03
CA LEU A 58 -3.16 -12.08 -13.78
C LEU A 58 -3.48 -11.09 -14.90
N ARG A 59 -3.87 -11.54 -16.09
CA ARG A 59 -4.23 -10.65 -17.22
C ARG A 59 -5.48 -9.81 -16.94
N GLY A 60 -6.43 -10.38 -16.20
CA GLY A 60 -7.63 -9.65 -15.79
C GLY A 60 -7.35 -8.53 -14.78
N ILE A 61 -6.27 -8.67 -14.00
CA ILE A 61 -5.83 -7.69 -13.00
C ILE A 61 -4.92 -6.65 -13.66
N PHE A 62 -3.90 -7.10 -14.39
CA PHE A 62 -2.92 -6.27 -15.08
C PHE A 62 -3.32 -6.08 -16.55
N ARG A 63 -4.35 -5.26 -16.76
CA ARG A 63 -4.85 -4.99 -18.09
C ARG A 63 -3.94 -4.03 -18.86
N ALA A 64 -3.46 -4.45 -20.03
CA ALA A 64 -2.52 -3.67 -20.83
C ALA A 64 -3.10 -2.34 -21.34
N ASP A 65 -4.37 -2.33 -21.71
CA ASP A 65 -5.10 -1.13 -22.17
C ASP A 65 -5.21 -0.06 -21.08
N ALA A 66 -5.40 -0.47 -19.83
CA ALA A 66 -5.48 0.48 -18.70
C ALA A 66 -4.09 0.97 -18.26
N LEU A 67 -3.10 0.08 -18.20
CA LEU A 67 -1.75 0.38 -17.70
C LEU A 67 -0.88 1.08 -18.75
N PHE A 68 -1.00 0.69 -20.02
CA PHE A 68 -0.17 1.13 -21.13
C PHE A 68 -1.00 1.39 -22.40
N PRO A 69 -1.94 2.35 -22.39
CA PRO A 69 -2.78 2.64 -23.56
C PRO A 69 -1.98 3.09 -24.78
N ASP A 70 -0.84 3.75 -24.57
CA ASP A 70 0.05 4.23 -25.63
C ASP A 70 1.09 3.17 -26.04
N GLY A 71 0.97 1.95 -25.52
CA GLY A 71 1.93 0.87 -25.69
C GLY A 71 3.12 0.97 -24.72
N SER A 72 3.83 -0.15 -24.58
CA SER A 72 5.01 -0.26 -23.71
C SER A 72 5.84 -1.48 -24.07
N LYS A 73 7.16 -1.40 -23.84
CA LYS A 73 8.07 -2.56 -23.96
C LYS A 73 7.69 -3.73 -23.06
N TYR A 74 6.88 -3.49 -22.03
CA TYR A 74 6.36 -4.52 -21.13
C TYR A 74 5.04 -5.14 -21.60
N VAL A 75 4.63 -4.89 -22.85
CA VAL A 75 3.41 -5.50 -23.43
C VAL A 75 3.82 -6.31 -24.66
N VAL A 76 3.55 -7.61 -24.62
CA VAL A 76 3.79 -8.54 -25.74
C VAL A 76 2.45 -9.13 -26.15
N ASN A 77 2.06 -8.94 -27.42
CA ASN A 77 0.77 -9.39 -27.96
C ASN A 77 -0.44 -8.94 -27.13
N GLY A 78 -0.44 -7.69 -26.66
CA GLY A 78 -1.52 -7.14 -25.83
C GLY A 78 -1.53 -7.65 -24.38
N VAL A 79 -0.52 -8.40 -23.96
CA VAL A 79 -0.42 -8.96 -22.61
C VAL A 79 0.77 -8.33 -21.88
N VAL A 80 0.53 -7.84 -20.66
CA VAL A 80 1.59 -7.32 -19.79
C VAL A 80 2.57 -8.46 -19.43
N THR A 81 3.86 -8.16 -19.39
CA THR A 81 4.91 -9.13 -19.08
C THR A 81 5.30 -9.13 -17.60
N TRP A 82 5.96 -10.21 -17.18
CA TRP A 82 6.58 -10.28 -15.86
C TRP A 82 7.67 -9.21 -15.64
N GLY A 83 8.26 -8.66 -16.70
CA GLY A 83 9.21 -7.55 -16.62
C GLY A 83 8.63 -6.28 -16.01
N TYR A 84 7.31 -6.07 -16.09
CA TYR A 84 6.64 -5.01 -15.33
C TYR A 84 6.10 -5.51 -13.99
N VAL A 85 5.42 -6.65 -13.99
CA VAL A 85 4.69 -7.12 -12.80
C VAL A 85 5.61 -7.49 -11.65
N LEU A 86 6.77 -8.10 -11.90
CA LEU A 86 7.72 -8.44 -10.83
C LEU A 86 8.24 -7.17 -10.14
N PRO A 87 8.83 -6.18 -10.85
CA PRO A 87 9.21 -4.91 -10.24
C PRO A 87 8.05 -4.20 -9.53
N PHE A 88 6.86 -4.20 -10.13
CA PHE A 88 5.68 -3.57 -9.53
C PHE A 88 5.31 -4.21 -8.18
N LEU A 89 5.20 -5.54 -8.13
CA LEU A 89 4.88 -6.26 -6.90
C LEU A 89 5.97 -6.12 -5.84
N LEU A 90 7.24 -6.17 -6.24
CA LEU A 90 8.38 -5.99 -5.34
C LEU A 90 8.43 -4.56 -4.78
N ALA A 91 8.23 -3.53 -5.61
CA ALA A 91 8.21 -2.15 -5.16
C ALA A 91 7.08 -1.90 -4.15
N ASN A 92 5.86 -2.34 -4.47
CA ASN A 92 4.72 -2.23 -3.57
C ASN A 92 4.94 -3.04 -2.29
N GLY A 93 5.38 -4.29 -2.41
CA GLY A 93 5.59 -5.19 -1.27
C GLY A 93 6.67 -4.69 -0.32
N LEU A 94 7.87 -4.42 -0.82
CA LEU A 94 9.01 -3.98 0.00
C LEU A 94 8.73 -2.65 0.69
N ALA A 95 8.13 -1.69 -0.02
CA ALA A 95 7.79 -0.40 0.57
C ALA A 95 6.76 -0.53 1.69
N ASN A 96 5.71 -1.32 1.50
CA ASN A 96 4.70 -1.55 2.54
C ASN A 96 5.26 -2.36 3.73
N ILE A 97 6.11 -3.36 3.48
CA ILE A 97 6.83 -4.09 4.54
C ILE A 97 7.70 -3.13 5.37
N TYR A 98 8.41 -2.20 4.73
CA TYR A 98 9.11 -1.14 5.45
C TYR A 98 8.14 -0.29 6.29
N GLY A 99 7.02 0.12 5.70
CA GLY A 99 5.94 0.83 6.38
C GLY A 99 5.44 0.12 7.63
N TYR A 100 5.21 -1.19 7.54
CA TYR A 100 4.80 -2.04 8.66
C TYR A 100 5.77 -1.95 9.83
N PHE A 101 7.08 -2.10 9.57
CA PHE A 101 8.09 -2.04 10.64
C PHE A 101 8.22 -0.65 11.26
N ILE A 102 8.08 0.41 10.46
CA ILE A 102 8.06 1.78 10.98
C ILE A 102 6.80 2.01 11.81
N ASN A 103 5.61 1.69 11.30
CA ASN A 103 4.35 1.84 12.02
C ASN A 103 4.31 1.04 13.33
N MET A 104 4.87 -0.18 13.33
CA MET A 104 5.02 -1.00 14.53
C MET A 104 5.81 -0.25 15.61
N LYS A 105 6.92 0.41 15.25
CA LYS A 105 7.82 1.10 16.18
C LYS A 105 7.35 2.50 16.57
N THR A 106 6.81 3.28 15.63
CA THR A 106 6.53 4.73 15.81
C THR A 106 5.06 5.04 16.05
N THR A 107 4.15 4.37 15.33
CA THR A 107 2.70 4.66 15.30
C THR A 107 1.95 3.88 16.37
N PHE A 108 2.17 2.57 16.47
CA PHE A 108 1.38 1.69 17.33
C PHE A 108 2.13 1.19 18.59
N ARG A 109 3.48 1.18 18.57
CA ARG A 109 4.34 0.69 19.67
C ARG A 109 3.92 -0.71 20.18
N GLY A 110 3.54 -1.60 19.26
CA GLY A 110 3.08 -2.95 19.59
C GLY A 110 4.18 -4.01 19.46
N GLU A 111 4.01 -5.14 20.16
CA GLU A 111 4.82 -6.35 19.95
C GLU A 111 4.31 -7.08 18.70
N GLY A 112 5.03 -6.97 17.59
CA GLY A 112 4.68 -7.68 16.35
C GLY A 112 4.78 -9.20 16.54
N THR A 113 3.75 -9.94 16.16
CA THR A 113 3.76 -11.41 16.15
C THR A 113 4.05 -11.95 14.75
N ARG A 114 4.68 -13.13 14.66
CA ARG A 114 4.95 -13.80 13.36
C ARG A 114 3.66 -14.09 12.59
N ALA A 115 2.61 -14.52 13.29
CA ALA A 115 1.30 -14.75 12.70
C ALA A 115 0.66 -13.44 12.20
N GLY A 116 0.77 -12.35 12.96
CA GLY A 116 0.30 -11.03 12.52
C GLY A 116 1.04 -10.56 11.26
N PHE A 117 2.36 -10.72 11.20
CA PHE A 117 3.12 -10.37 10.00
C PHE A 117 2.73 -11.23 8.78
N ALA A 118 2.48 -12.52 8.96
CA ALA A 118 2.00 -13.38 7.87
C ALA A 118 0.62 -12.95 7.34
N VAL A 119 -0.32 -12.63 8.25
CA VAL A 119 -1.64 -12.08 7.90
C VAL A 119 -1.50 -10.74 7.19
N TYR A 120 -0.60 -9.87 7.65
CA TYR A 120 -0.28 -8.61 7.00
C TYR A 120 0.18 -8.82 5.55
N LEU A 121 1.13 -9.73 5.32
CA LEU A 121 1.62 -10.02 3.97
C LEU A 121 0.53 -10.56 3.05
N ALA A 122 -0.33 -11.46 3.56
CA ALA A 122 -1.43 -12.01 2.79
C ALA A 122 -2.44 -10.93 2.38
N ILE A 123 -2.84 -10.07 3.32
CA ILE A 123 -3.76 -8.97 3.06
C ILE A 123 -3.11 -7.92 2.16
N LEU A 124 -1.84 -7.59 2.38
CA LEU A 124 -1.09 -6.66 1.54
C LEU A 124 -1.04 -7.15 0.10
N PHE A 125 -0.75 -8.42 -0.13
CA PHE A 125 -0.72 -9.00 -1.47
C PHE A 125 -2.10 -8.94 -2.13
N ALA A 126 -3.15 -9.35 -1.43
CA ALA A 126 -4.53 -9.26 -1.91
C ALA A 126 -4.93 -7.81 -2.23
N LEU A 127 -4.53 -6.86 -1.38
CA LEU A 127 -4.83 -5.45 -1.51
C LEU A 127 -4.11 -4.82 -2.71
N ILE A 128 -2.86 -5.20 -2.97
CA ILE A 128 -2.12 -4.75 -4.17
C ILE A 128 -2.84 -5.23 -5.42
N LEU A 129 -3.18 -6.52 -5.50
CA LEU A 129 -3.89 -7.08 -6.66
C LEU A 129 -5.26 -6.42 -6.86
N PHE A 130 -6.03 -6.27 -5.78
CA PHE A 130 -7.34 -5.62 -5.81
C PHE A 130 -7.23 -4.15 -6.23
N ALA A 131 -6.29 -3.40 -5.66
CA ALA A 131 -6.09 -1.99 -5.99
C ALA A 131 -5.66 -1.80 -7.45
N THR A 132 -4.81 -2.67 -7.99
CA THR A 132 -4.43 -2.63 -9.41
C THR A 132 -5.62 -2.91 -10.31
N TRP A 133 -6.39 -3.98 -10.02
CA TRP A 133 -7.60 -4.30 -10.77
C TRP A 133 -8.62 -3.15 -10.72
N MET A 134 -8.89 -2.63 -9.53
CA MET A 134 -9.85 -1.55 -9.30
C MET A 134 -9.43 -0.29 -10.06
N GLN A 135 -8.14 0.06 -10.04
CA GLN A 135 -7.62 1.18 -10.83
C GLN A 135 -7.89 0.99 -12.32
N GLY A 136 -7.61 -0.20 -12.86
CA GLY A 136 -7.91 -0.52 -14.25
C GLY A 136 -9.41 -0.45 -14.57
N ALA A 137 -10.26 -0.92 -13.65
CA ALA A 137 -11.72 -0.84 -13.79
C ALA A 137 -12.23 0.61 -13.79
N ILE A 138 -11.71 1.47 -12.92
CA ILE A 138 -12.04 2.90 -12.88
C ILE A 138 -11.64 3.58 -14.19
N VAL A 139 -10.40 3.35 -14.66
CA VAL A 139 -9.92 3.91 -15.92
C VAL A 139 -10.79 3.47 -17.10
N ALA A 140 -11.12 2.17 -17.16
CA ALA A 140 -11.98 1.63 -18.21
C ALA A 140 -13.40 2.23 -18.17
N ALA A 141 -13.99 2.35 -16.97
CA ALA A 141 -15.33 2.93 -16.80
C ALA A 141 -15.40 4.41 -17.22
N MET A 142 -14.27 5.13 -17.11
CA MET A 142 -14.18 6.55 -17.43
C MET A 142 -13.67 6.84 -18.84
N ALA A 143 -13.31 5.81 -19.62
CA ALA A 143 -12.66 5.97 -20.93
C ALA A 143 -13.50 6.78 -21.94
N SER A 144 -14.83 6.73 -21.85
CA SER A 144 -15.76 7.47 -22.72
C SER A 144 -16.27 8.78 -22.11
N SER A 145 -15.79 9.16 -20.92
CA SER A 145 -16.24 10.34 -20.19
C SER A 145 -15.42 11.59 -20.56
N ARG A 146 -16.01 12.78 -20.40
CA ARG A 146 -15.30 14.07 -20.58
C ARG A 146 -14.14 14.27 -19.59
N ILE A 147 -14.10 13.46 -18.53
CA ILE A 147 -13.08 13.47 -17.48
C ILE A 147 -12.10 12.28 -17.62
N ALA A 148 -12.07 11.60 -18.77
CA ALA A 148 -11.12 10.54 -19.07
C ALA A 148 -9.66 10.91 -18.76
N PRO A 149 -9.17 12.15 -19.00
CA PRO A 149 -7.81 12.55 -18.62
C PRO A 149 -7.52 12.47 -17.10
N LEU A 150 -8.55 12.62 -16.26
CA LEU A 150 -8.43 12.55 -14.80
C LEU A 150 -8.58 11.14 -14.24
N SER A 151 -8.97 10.17 -15.07
CA SER A 151 -9.31 8.81 -14.64
C SER A 151 -8.17 8.13 -13.87
N ARG A 152 -6.92 8.27 -14.32
CA ARG A 152 -5.73 7.71 -13.64
C ARG A 152 -5.48 8.34 -12.28
N THR A 153 -5.66 9.65 -12.17
CA THR A 153 -5.50 10.38 -10.90
C THR A 153 -6.58 9.95 -9.91
N LEU A 154 -7.83 9.86 -10.36
CA LEU A 154 -8.96 9.42 -9.54
C LEU A 154 -8.83 7.95 -9.14
N ALA A 155 -8.38 7.10 -10.05
CA ALA A 155 -8.07 5.70 -9.78
C ALA A 155 -6.97 5.56 -8.71
N SER A 156 -5.88 6.31 -8.85
CA SER A 156 -4.77 6.31 -7.89
C SER A 156 -5.20 6.84 -6.52
N PHE A 157 -6.02 7.90 -6.51
CA PHE A 157 -6.59 8.45 -5.29
C PHE A 157 -7.52 7.45 -4.58
N GLY A 158 -8.42 6.80 -5.33
CA GLY A 158 -9.30 5.75 -4.82
C GLY A 158 -8.51 4.57 -4.25
N ALA A 159 -7.44 4.16 -4.93
CA ALA A 159 -6.53 3.13 -4.44
C ALA A 159 -5.85 3.53 -3.12
N GLY A 160 -5.38 4.78 -2.99
CA GLY A 160 -4.80 5.29 -1.75
C GLY A 160 -5.80 5.32 -0.57
N ILE A 161 -7.05 5.70 -0.84
CA ILE A 161 -8.13 5.65 0.16
C ILE A 161 -8.37 4.22 0.60
N VAL A 162 -8.57 3.29 -0.33
CA VAL A 162 -8.80 1.87 -0.03
C VAL A 162 -7.62 1.30 0.76
N GLN A 163 -6.40 1.64 0.38
CA GLN A 163 -5.19 1.18 1.07
C GLN A 163 -5.16 1.67 2.52
N THR A 164 -5.44 2.95 2.75
CA THR A 164 -5.49 3.53 4.09
C THR A 164 -6.63 2.93 4.92
N ALA A 165 -7.81 2.77 4.32
CA ALA A 165 -9.00 2.23 4.96
C ALA A 165 -8.84 0.76 5.37
N VAL A 166 -7.99 0.00 4.69
CA VAL A 166 -7.72 -1.41 5.03
C VAL A 166 -6.52 -1.53 5.98
N LEU A 167 -5.39 -0.89 5.65
CA LEU A 167 -4.15 -1.05 6.41
C LEU A 167 -4.22 -0.40 7.79
N PHE A 168 -4.86 0.77 7.92
CA PHE A 168 -4.92 1.43 9.23
C PHE A 168 -5.71 0.63 10.27
N PRO A 169 -6.94 0.14 10.00
CA PRO A 169 -7.65 -0.71 10.95
C PRO A 169 -6.96 -2.06 11.16
N LEU A 170 -6.40 -2.66 10.11
CA LEU A 170 -5.67 -3.93 10.23
C LEU A 170 -4.49 -3.79 11.19
N GLU A 171 -3.62 -2.80 10.96
CA GLU A 171 -2.46 -2.55 11.80
C GLU A 171 -2.88 -2.20 13.23
N LYS A 172 -3.89 -1.34 13.40
CA LYS A 172 -4.33 -0.91 14.72
C LYS A 172 -5.06 -2.00 15.53
N LEU A 173 -6.02 -2.68 14.94
CA LEU A 173 -7.00 -3.52 15.65
C LEU A 173 -6.63 -5.00 15.65
N VAL A 174 -5.97 -5.48 14.59
CA VAL A 174 -5.65 -6.90 14.42
C VAL A 174 -4.20 -7.15 14.77
N LEU A 175 -3.28 -6.35 14.24
CA LEU A 175 -1.84 -6.65 14.29
C LEU A 175 -1.14 -6.10 15.52
N PHE A 176 -1.44 -4.86 15.90
CA PHE A 176 -0.86 -4.19 17.06
C PHE A 176 -1.91 -3.92 18.11
N ARG A 177 -2.86 -4.85 18.26
CA ARG A 177 -3.84 -4.80 19.35
C ARG A 177 -3.04 -4.65 20.64
N GLN A 178 -3.15 -3.46 21.23
CA GLN A 178 -2.58 -3.24 22.55
C GLN A 178 -3.27 -4.24 23.47
N ARG A 179 -2.48 -5.05 24.19
CA ARG A 179 -3.06 -5.88 25.24
C ARG A 179 -3.94 -4.95 26.09
N PRO A 180 -5.18 -5.35 26.42
CA PRO A 180 -5.90 -4.66 27.48
C PRO A 180 -4.95 -4.63 28.68
N ASP A 181 -4.88 -3.47 29.31
CA ASP A 181 -4.04 -3.15 30.45
C ASP A 181 -3.98 -4.33 31.44
N ASP A 182 -2.98 -5.21 31.30
CA ASP A 182 -2.67 -6.27 32.27
C ASP A 182 -2.13 -5.54 33.51
N GLY A 183 -3.04 -5.00 34.33
CA GLY A 183 -2.67 -4.20 35.50
C GLY A 183 -3.77 -3.35 36.14
N LYS A 184 -5.00 -3.32 35.61
CA LYS A 184 -6.16 -2.79 36.35
C LYS A 184 -7.24 -3.84 36.58
N GLU A 185 -6.88 -4.90 37.30
CA GLU A 185 -7.78 -5.57 38.23
C GLU A 185 -7.18 -5.33 39.63
N MET A 186 -7.63 -4.30 40.35
CA MET A 186 -8.62 -4.44 41.42
C MET A 186 -8.44 -5.72 42.25
N LYS A 187 -7.49 -5.71 43.18
CA LYS A 187 -7.73 -5.83 44.64
C LYS A 187 -6.46 -5.55 45.43
#